data_AF-A0A0S2TDQ4-F1
#
_entry.id   AF-A0A0S2TDQ4-F1
#
_cell.length_a   1.000
_cell.length_b   1.000
_cell.length_c   1.000
_cell.angle_alpha   90.00
_cell.angle_beta   90.00
_cell.angle_gamma   90.00
#
_symmetry.space_group_name_H-M   'P 1'
#
loop_
_entity.id
_entity.type
_entity.pdbx_description
1 polymer ?
#
loop_
_entity_poly.entity_id
_entity_poly.type
_entity_poly.pdbx_seq_one_letter_code
_entity_poly.pdbx_strand_id
1 'polypeptide(L)' 'MTQAPTPVLPLKNSVAFSNRAGFKRVVLPKDNEADLEELPEQVRQALELVLAERIEDVFAAAIPGFSVVRPERRPATVE' A
#
# COMPACT_ATOMS: atom_id res chain seq x y z
N MET A 1 -8.98 -13.15 -24.92
CA MET A 1 -9.60 -12.44 -23.79
C MET A 1 -8.75 -11.21 -23.51
N THR A 2 -9.08 -10.08 -24.13
CA THR A 2 -8.32 -8.82 -23.95
C THR A 2 -8.61 -8.31 -22.55
N GLN A 3 -7.65 -8.47 -21.63
CA GLN A 3 -7.74 -7.85 -20.32
C GLN A 3 -7.55 -6.34 -20.55
N ALA A 4 -8.64 -5.58 -20.53
CA ALA A 4 -8.57 -4.13 -20.51
C ALA A 4 -7.74 -3.69 -19.28
N PRO A 5 -6.92 -2.63 -19.40
CA PRO A 5 -6.25 -2.08 -18.23
C PRO A 5 -7.30 -1.79 -17.17
N THR A 6 -7.14 -2.36 -15.98
CA THR A 6 -8.06 -2.10 -14.88
C THR A 6 -7.95 -0.61 -14.56
N PRO A 7 -9.05 0.17 -14.61
CA PRO A 7 -8.99 1.58 -14.25
C PRO A 7 -8.48 1.67 -12.81
N VAL A 8 -7.60 2.64 -12.56
CA VAL A 8 -7.24 3.00 -11.19
C VAL A 8 -8.53 3.47 -10.49
N LEU A 9 -9.03 2.63 -9.59
CA LEU A 9 -10.22 2.96 -8.81
C LEU A 9 -9.82 3.99 -7.74
N PRO A 10 -10.71 4.94 -7.39
CA PRO A 10 -10.52 5.78 -6.21
C PRO A 10 -10.21 4.93 -4.98
N LEU A 11 -9.37 5.41 -4.07
CA LEU A 11 -8.86 4.60 -2.95
C LEU A 11 -9.97 3.90 -2.16
N LYS A 12 -11.02 4.65 -1.80
CA LYS A 12 -12.20 4.15 -1.09
C LYS A 12 -12.85 2.94 -1.80
N ASN A 13 -12.93 2.99 -3.13
CA ASN A 13 -13.48 1.91 -3.94
C ASN A 13 -12.53 0.71 -4.02
N SER A 14 -11.23 0.95 -4.14
CA SER A 14 -10.21 -0.11 -4.15
C SER A 14 -10.19 -0.89 -2.84
N VAL A 15 -10.27 -0.19 -1.71
CA VAL A 15 -10.30 -0.80 -0.37
C VAL A 15 -11.63 -1.53 -0.14
N ALA A 16 -12.76 -0.96 -0.54
CA ALA A 16 -14.07 -1.63 -0.44
C ALA A 16 -14.16 -2.89 -1.31
N PHE A 17 -13.60 -2.83 -2.53
CA PHE A 17 -13.45 -4.01 -3.39
C PHE A 17 -12.57 -5.06 -2.72
N SER A 18 -11.43 -4.63 -2.16
CA SER A 18 -10.48 -5.54 -1.50
C SER A 18 -11.12 -6.30 -0.34
N ASN A 19 -11.89 -5.58 0.50
CA ASN A 19 -12.65 -6.15 1.61
C ASN A 19 -13.70 -7.17 1.12
N ARG A 20 -14.44 -6.84 0.05
CA ARG A 20 -15.48 -7.75 -0.51
C ARG A 20 -14.91 -8.96 -1.23
N ALA A 21 -13.75 -8.80 -1.87
CA ALA A 21 -13.06 -9.88 -2.57
C ALA A 21 -12.26 -10.80 -1.63
N GLY A 22 -12.24 -10.51 -0.33
CA GLY A 22 -11.58 -11.34 0.68
C GLY A 22 -10.06 -11.21 0.71
N PHE A 23 -9.51 -10.12 0.16
CA PHE A 23 -8.10 -9.81 0.35
C PHE A 23 -7.85 -9.46 1.81
N LYS A 24 -6.75 -9.98 2.37
CA LYS A 24 -6.38 -9.72 3.78
C LYS A 24 -5.48 -8.51 3.93
N ARG A 25 -4.75 -8.16 2.88
CA ARG A 25 -3.70 -7.14 2.89
C ARG A 25 -3.78 -6.28 1.64
N VAL A 26 -3.63 -4.97 1.81
CA VAL A 26 -3.59 -3.97 0.73
C VAL A 26 -2.35 -3.10 0.93
N VAL A 27 -1.52 -2.98 -0.10
CA VAL A 27 -0.32 -2.13 -0.08
C VAL A 27 -0.63 -0.84 -0.85
N LEU A 28 -0.33 0.30 -0.25
CA LEU A 28 -0.66 1.63 -0.77
C LEU A 28 0.54 2.58 -0.67
N PRO A 29 0.65 3.58 -1.54
CA PRO A 29 1.65 4.63 -1.39
C PRO A 29 1.47 5.38 -0.07
N LYS A 30 2.57 5.79 0.56
CA LYS A 30 2.51 6.60 1.79
C LYS A 30 1.75 7.91 1.59
N ASP A 31 1.78 8.49 0.40
CA ASP A 31 1.05 9.72 0.08
C ASP A 31 -0.47 9.56 0.22
N ASN A 32 -0.99 8.32 0.16
CA ASN A 32 -2.40 8.00 0.37
C ASN A 32 -2.80 7.85 1.84
N GLU A 33 -1.89 8.07 2.79
CA GLU A 33 -2.19 7.97 4.23
C GLU A 33 -3.35 8.88 4.65
N ALA A 34 -3.42 10.11 4.11
CA ALA A 34 -4.51 11.03 4.40
C ALA A 34 -5.89 10.51 3.95
N ASP A 35 -5.95 9.79 2.82
CA ASP A 35 -7.18 9.19 2.33
C ASP A 35 -7.62 7.97 3.18
N LEU A 36 -6.70 7.33 3.91
CA LEU A 36 -7.01 6.22 4.81
C LEU A 36 -7.78 6.67 6.05
N GLU A 37 -7.57 7.92 6.48
CA GLU A 37 -8.31 8.51 7.60
C GLU A 37 -9.80 8.64 7.30
N GLU A 38 -10.16 8.82 6.02
CA GLU A 38 -11.55 8.91 5.55
C GLU A 38 -12.26 7.54 5.45
N LEU A 39 -11.53 6.43 5.61
CA LEU A 39 -12.13 5.10 5.56
C LEU A 39 -12.87 4.78 6.87
N PRO A 40 -14.01 4.07 6.80
CA PRO A 40 -14.69 3.58 8.00
C PRO A 40 -13.78 2.67 8.85
N GLU A 41 -13.86 2.81 10.17
CA GLU A 41 -13.11 2.01 11.16
C GLU A 41 -13.16 0.50 10.87
N GLN A 42 -14.35 0.00 10.53
CA GLN A 42 -14.60 -1.41 10.25
C GLN A 42 -13.76 -1.93 9.07
N VAL A 43 -13.49 -1.08 8.08
CA VAL A 43 -12.69 -1.43 6.90
C VAL A 43 -11.21 -1.43 7.24
N ARG A 44 -10.75 -0.43 8.02
CA ARG A 44 -9.37 -0.35 8.51
C ARG A 44 -9.00 -1.51 9.43
N GLN A 45 -9.96 -2.02 10.20
CA GLN A 45 -9.75 -3.18 11.08
C GLN A 45 -9.85 -4.51 10.35
N ALA A 46 -10.63 -4.59 9.27
CA ALA A 46 -10.78 -5.81 8.48
C ALA A 46 -9.61 -6.09 7.53
N LEU A 47 -8.87 -5.04 7.14
CA LEU A 47 -7.78 -5.12 6.16
C LEU A 47 -6.45 -4.71 6.78
N GLU A 48 -5.39 -5.46 6.48
CA GLU A 48 -4.03 -5.05 6.78
C GLU A 48 -3.56 -4.04 5.73
N LEU A 49 -3.52 -2.76 6.11
CA LEU A 49 -3.07 -1.67 5.25
C LEU A 49 -1.56 -1.46 5.45
N VAL A 50 -0.78 -1.61 4.38
CA VAL A 50 0.67 -1.41 4.40
C VAL A 50 1.02 -0.18 3.56
N LEU A 51 1.63 0.82 4.18
CA LEU A 51 2.10 2.02 3.48
C LEU A 51 3.52 1.82 2.98
N ALA A 52 3.71 1.98 1.68
CA ALA A 52 5.00 1.87 0.99
C ALA A 52 5.45 3.25 0.52
N GLU A 53 6.70 3.62 0.82
CA GLU A 53 7.31 4.85 0.28
C GLU A 53 7.98 4.58 -1.07
N ARG A 54 8.52 3.38 -1.24
CA ARG A 54 9.23 2.98 -2.44
C ARG A 54 8.81 1.60 -2.91
N ILE A 55 9.17 1.26 -4.13
CA ILE A 55 8.84 -0.03 -4.72
C ILE A 55 9.43 -1.21 -3.93
N GLU A 56 10.59 -1.02 -3.29
CA GLU A 56 11.22 -2.05 -2.44
C GLU A 56 10.34 -2.42 -1.23
N ASP A 57 9.62 -1.45 -0.67
CA ASP A 57 8.70 -1.67 0.45
C ASP A 57 7.48 -2.50 0.00
N VAL A 58 7.03 -2.32 -1.25
CA VAL A 58 5.96 -3.14 -1.86
C VAL A 58 6.42 -4.59 -2.00
N PHE A 59 7.64 -4.82 -2.47
CA PHE A 59 8.20 -6.18 -2.58
C PHE A 59 8.36 -6.84 -1.21
N ALA A 60 8.80 -6.10 -0.20
CA ALA A 60 8.88 -6.61 1.18
C ALA A 60 7.51 -7.00 1.74
N ALA A 61 6.47 -6.23 1.41
CA ALA A 61 5.10 -6.49 1.88
C ALA A 61 4.40 -7.66 1.15
N ALA A 62 4.77 -7.89 -0.11
CA ALA A 62 4.13 -8.87 -0.99
C ALA A 62 4.85 -10.22 -1.06
N ILE A 63 6.18 -10.26 -0.87
CA ILE A 63 7.00 -11.45 -1.11
C ILE A 63 7.58 -11.96 0.23
N PRO A 64 7.14 -13.12 0.74
CA PRO A 64 7.70 -13.71 1.96
C PRO A 64 9.21 -13.97 1.84
N GLY A 65 9.98 -13.51 2.82
CA GLY A 65 11.44 -13.68 2.85
C GLY A 65 12.23 -12.64 2.04
N PHE A 66 11.55 -11.67 1.41
CA PHE A 66 12.24 -10.55 0.76
C PHE A 66 12.76 -9.57 1.81
N SER A 67 14.07 -9.35 1.84
CA SER A 67 14.73 -8.42 2.76
C SER A 67 15.26 -7.22 1.99
N VAL A 68 14.83 -6.02 2.37
CA VAL A 68 15.34 -4.77 1.81
C VAL A 68 16.57 -4.35 2.61
N VAL A 69 17.74 -4.37 1.97
CA VAL A 69 18.95 -3.77 2.53
C VAL A 69 18.94 -2.29 2.20
N ARG A 70 18.58 -1.44 3.18
CA ARG A 70 18.71 0.02 3.01
C ARG A 70 20.13 0.43 3.37
N PRO A 71 20.90 1.05 2.45
CA PRO A 71 22.14 1.72 2.84
C PRO A 71 21.80 2.88 3.78
N GLU A 72 22.55 3.02 4.87
CA GLU A 72 22.48 4.16 5.80
C GLU A 72 22.51 5.47 4.98
N ARG A 73 21.46 6.29 5.10
CA ARG A 73 21.47 7.64 4.51
C ARG A 73 22.51 8.45 5.27
N ARG A 74 23.62 8.79 4.62
CA ARG A 74 24.48 9.87 5.11
C ARG A 74 23.61 11.13 5.25
N PRO A 75 23.53 11.76 6.43
CA PRO A 75 22.85 13.04 6.54
C PRO A 75 23.53 13.98 5.56
N ALA A 76 22.72 14.63 4.70
CA ALA A 76 23.23 15.71 3.88
C ALA A 76 23.75 16.78 4.84
N THR A 77 25.07 16.94 4.90
CA THR A 77 25.66 18.12 5.53
C THR A 77 25.05 19.32 4.82
N VAL A 78 24.17 20.02 5.52
CA VAL A 78 23.70 21.34 5.12
C VAL A 78 24.89 22.26 5.39
N GLU A 79 25.61 22.66 4.35
CA GLU A 79 26.54 23.79 4.41
C GLU A 79 25.78 25.12 4.34
#